data_AF-X1SSE8-F1
#
_entry.id   AF-X1SSE8-F1
#
_cell.length_a   1.000
_cell.length_b   1.000
_cell.length_c   1.000
_cell.angle_alpha   90.00
_cell.angle_beta   90.00
_cell.angle_gamma   90.00
#
_symmetry.space_group_name_H-M   'P 1'
#
loop_
_entity.id
_entity.type
_entity.pdbx_description
1 polymer ?
#
loop_
_entity_poly.entity_id
_entity_poly.type
_entity_poly.pdbx_seq_one_letter_code
_entity_poly.pdbx_strand_id
1 'polypeptide(L)'
;LDKPYFMKNKPVWLVDLFKKIEGFCLGVQAGVARTILTTYIRYTYRGKMFAKIKVKQDKLQIYLRLEYAKLEQKPAFIRDYTPVARQTWIELSITENDLLKNETILLDVTCNLIKQSFTRILKNPTLSRFPTFGKKAVPEFVNHTLTKFSVEIGTDGFCNLGIRVHKSQLTKVLEKFLV
;
A
#
# COMPACT_ATOMS: atom_id res chain seq x y z
N LEU A 1 -19.16 14.13 -8.68
CA LEU A 1 -18.32 12.94 -8.41
C LEU A 1 -17.48 13.24 -7.18
N ASP A 2 -17.90 12.72 -6.03
CA ASP A 2 -17.26 12.96 -4.73
C ASP A 2 -15.76 12.68 -4.79
N LYS A 3 -14.95 13.62 -4.29
CA LYS A 3 -13.52 13.40 -4.10
C LYS A 3 -13.36 12.15 -3.23
N PRO A 4 -12.59 11.13 -3.66
CA PRO A 4 -12.37 9.95 -2.84
C PRO A 4 -11.87 10.37 -1.44
N TYR A 5 -12.41 9.77 -0.39
CA TYR A 5 -12.15 10.16 1.01
C TYR A 5 -10.66 10.36 1.32
N PHE A 6 -9.78 9.54 0.74
CA PHE A 6 -8.33 9.61 0.96
C PHE A 6 -7.63 10.84 0.33
N MET A 7 -8.34 11.61 -0.51
CA MET A 7 -7.88 12.87 -1.10
C MET A 7 -8.41 14.11 -0.40
N LYS A 8 -9.27 13.95 0.60
CA LYS A 8 -9.80 15.08 1.36
C LYS A 8 -8.64 15.75 2.13
N ASN A 9 -8.58 17.08 2.10
CA ASN A 9 -7.57 17.90 2.79
C ASN A 9 -6.12 17.60 2.38
N LYS A 10 -5.90 17.11 1.16
CA LYS A 10 -4.55 16.94 0.60
C LYS A 10 -4.09 18.20 -0.14
N PRO A 11 -2.77 18.51 -0.13
CA PRO A 11 -2.22 19.61 -0.91
C PRO A 11 -2.60 19.51 -2.39
N VAL A 12 -2.76 20.66 -3.06
CA VAL A 12 -3.18 20.73 -4.47
C VAL A 12 -2.20 19.99 -5.37
N TRP A 13 -0.89 20.22 -5.19
CA TRP A 13 0.17 19.55 -5.95
C TRP A 13 0.06 18.02 -5.89
N LEU A 14 -0.30 17.48 -4.72
CA LEU A 14 -0.39 16.04 -4.49
C LEU A 14 -1.61 15.45 -5.18
N VAL A 15 -2.74 16.17 -5.16
CA VAL A 15 -3.96 15.78 -5.87
C VAL A 15 -3.74 15.80 -7.38
N ASP A 16 -3.05 16.81 -7.90
CA ASP A 16 -2.81 16.95 -9.33
C ASP A 16 -1.78 15.94 -9.85
N LEU A 17 -0.67 15.74 -9.12
CA LEU A 17 0.29 14.67 -9.42
C LEU A 17 -0.39 13.30 -9.43
N PHE A 18 -1.22 13.02 -8.42
CA PHE A 18 -1.97 11.78 -8.39
C PHE A 18 -2.87 11.60 -9.62
N LYS A 19 -3.63 12.63 -10.02
CA LYS A 19 -4.53 12.54 -11.18
C LYS A 19 -3.76 12.23 -12.47
N LYS A 20 -2.60 12.87 -12.68
CA LYS A 20 -1.72 12.61 -13.84
C LYS A 20 -1.30 11.13 -13.87
N ILE A 21 -0.82 10.62 -12.75
CA ILE A 21 -0.35 9.24 -12.61
C ILE A 21 -1.49 8.22 -12.69
N GLU A 22 -2.65 8.53 -12.10
CA GLU A 22 -3.86 7.72 -12.20
C GLU A 22 -4.34 7.63 -13.64
N GLY A 23 -4.38 8.75 -14.37
CA GLY A 23 -4.71 8.79 -15.79
C GLY A 23 -3.81 7.86 -16.61
N PHE A 24 -2.50 7.90 -16.35
CA PHE A 24 -1.56 6.99 -16.99
C PHE A 24 -1.80 5.52 -16.63
N CYS A 25 -2.02 5.21 -15.35
CA CYS A 25 -2.26 3.83 -14.90
C CYS A 25 -3.50 3.22 -15.55
N LEU A 26 -4.58 3.99 -15.68
CA LEU A 26 -5.82 3.56 -16.35
C LEU A 26 -5.66 3.50 -17.87
N GLY A 27 -4.84 4.38 -18.45
CA GLY A 27 -4.56 4.46 -19.88
C GLY A 27 -3.54 3.45 -20.41
N VAL A 28 -2.81 2.74 -19.54
CA VAL A 28 -1.72 1.84 -19.99
C VAL A 28 -2.21 0.68 -20.86
N GLN A 29 -3.43 0.17 -20.61
CA GLN A 29 -4.08 -0.88 -21.39
C GLN A 29 -5.57 -0.95 -21.05
N ALA A 30 -6.42 -1.21 -22.05
CA ALA A 30 -7.84 -1.50 -21.82
C ALA A 30 -8.04 -2.73 -20.91
N GLY A 31 -8.90 -2.60 -19.91
CA GLY A 31 -9.18 -3.66 -18.94
C GLY A 31 -8.33 -3.61 -17.65
N VAL A 32 -7.57 -2.53 -17.44
CA VAL A 32 -7.00 -2.23 -16.11
C VAL A 32 -8.12 -1.94 -15.13
N ALA A 33 -8.11 -2.63 -14.00
CA ALA A 33 -9.06 -2.44 -12.92
C ALA A 33 -8.42 -1.64 -11.77
N ARG A 34 -9.15 -0.62 -11.30
CA ARG A 34 -8.83 0.18 -10.11
C ARG A 34 -9.64 -0.31 -8.92
N THR A 35 -8.96 -0.65 -7.83
CA THR A 35 -9.59 -0.93 -6.53
C THR A 35 -9.18 0.15 -5.54
N ILE A 36 -10.15 0.89 -5.01
CA ILE A 36 -9.94 1.87 -3.95
C ILE A 36 -10.07 1.14 -2.61
N LEU A 37 -9.01 1.19 -1.79
CA LEU A 37 -8.99 0.66 -0.43
C LEU A 37 -8.77 1.81 0.55
N THR A 38 -9.03 1.56 1.84
CA THR A 38 -8.94 2.58 2.90
C THR A 38 -7.58 3.28 2.96
N THR A 39 -6.50 2.54 2.68
CA THR A 39 -5.11 3.04 2.86
C THR A 39 -4.36 3.25 1.55
N TYR A 40 -4.88 2.77 0.42
CA TYR A 40 -4.22 2.87 -0.88
C TYR A 40 -5.19 2.56 -2.03
N ILE A 41 -4.76 2.94 -3.23
CA ILE A 41 -5.39 2.49 -4.47
C ILE A 41 -4.51 1.43 -5.10
N ARG A 42 -5.15 0.43 -5.68
CA ARG A 42 -4.48 -0.64 -6.40
C ARG A 42 -4.91 -0.66 -7.84
N TYR A 43 -3.95 -0.83 -8.74
CA TYR A 43 -4.17 -1.04 -10.17
C TYR A 43 -3.76 -2.46 -10.55
N THR A 44 -4.68 -3.16 -11.20
CA THR A 44 -4.51 -4.56 -11.58
C THR A 44 -4.89 -4.79 -13.03
N TYR A 45 -4.28 -5.78 -13.66
CA TYR A 45 -4.64 -6.28 -14.98
C TYR A 45 -4.70 -7.80 -14.96
N ARG A 46 -5.81 -8.39 -15.41
CA ARG A 46 -6.06 -9.84 -15.36
C ARG A 46 -5.76 -10.46 -13.98
N GLY A 47 -6.16 -9.76 -12.91
CA GLY A 47 -5.97 -10.18 -11.51
C GLY A 47 -4.55 -10.02 -10.95
N LYS A 48 -3.61 -9.47 -11.72
CA LYS A 48 -2.24 -9.20 -11.27
C LYS A 48 -2.04 -7.71 -10.98
N MET A 49 -1.50 -7.38 -9.81
CA MET A 49 -1.20 -6.00 -9.41
C MET A 49 0.12 -5.55 -10.00
N PHE A 50 0.12 -4.42 -10.72
CA PHE A 50 1.34 -3.78 -11.23
C PHE A 50 1.67 -2.48 -10.50
N ALA A 51 0.68 -1.77 -9.97
CA ALA A 51 0.89 -0.54 -9.23
C ALA A 51 -0.02 -0.47 -8.00
N LYS A 52 0.53 0.12 -6.94
CA LYS A 52 -0.19 0.47 -5.72
C LYS A 52 0.22 1.87 -5.32
N ILE A 53 -0.76 2.76 -5.11
CA ILE A 53 -0.52 4.17 -4.79
C ILE A 53 -1.07 4.47 -3.40
N LYS A 54 -0.23 5.00 -2.51
CA LYS A 54 -0.64 5.59 -1.23
C LYS A 54 -0.45 7.10 -1.29
N VAL A 55 -1.49 7.82 -0.91
CA VAL A 55 -1.44 9.27 -0.79
C VAL A 55 -1.24 9.60 0.69
N LYS A 56 -0.09 10.21 1.03
CA LYS A 56 0.23 10.67 2.39
C LYS A 56 -0.07 12.16 2.51
N GLN A 57 0.29 12.81 3.62
CA GLN A 57 0.01 14.24 3.80
C GLN A 57 0.98 15.09 2.97
N ASP A 58 2.22 14.62 2.87
CA ASP A 58 3.42 15.32 2.40
C ASP A 58 4.09 14.64 1.19
N LYS A 59 3.57 13.47 0.77
CA LYS A 59 4.17 12.67 -0.30
C LYS A 59 3.20 11.74 -1.00
N LEU A 60 3.56 11.37 -2.23
CA LEU A 60 2.95 10.28 -2.99
C LEU A 60 3.88 9.06 -2.95
N GLN A 61 3.36 7.92 -2.47
CA GLN A 61 4.11 6.66 -2.49
C GLN A 61 3.54 5.73 -3.55
N ILE A 62 4.38 5.28 -4.47
CA ILE A 62 3.99 4.37 -5.55
C ILE A 62 4.83 3.11 -5.45
N TYR A 63 4.17 1.99 -5.24
CA TYR A 63 4.79 0.68 -5.19
C TYR A 63 4.62 0.02 -6.54
N LEU A 64 5.74 -0.36 -7.14
CA LEU A 64 5.80 -1.04 -8.44
C LEU A 64 6.47 -2.39 -8.31
N ARG A 65 5.95 -3.38 -9.05
CA ARG A 65 6.38 -4.77 -8.96
C ARG A 65 7.63 -4.95 -9.81
N LEU A 66 8.73 -4.30 -9.42
CA LEU A 66 10.01 -4.31 -10.12
C LEU A 66 11.10 -4.79 -9.17
N GLU A 67 12.18 -5.32 -9.75
CA GLU A 67 13.40 -5.65 -9.01
C GLU A 67 14.29 -4.43 -8.96
N TYR A 68 14.59 -3.92 -7.76
CA TYR A 68 15.44 -2.74 -7.59
C TYR A 68 16.81 -2.91 -8.26
N ALA A 69 17.39 -4.12 -8.18
CA ALA A 69 18.66 -4.46 -8.82
C ALA A 69 18.66 -4.33 -10.35
N LYS A 70 17.50 -4.47 -11.00
CA LYS A 70 17.36 -4.39 -12.46
C LYS A 70 17.06 -2.99 -12.98
N LEU A 71 16.98 -1.99 -12.10
CA LEU A 71 16.79 -0.60 -12.51
C LEU A 71 18.12 -0.02 -13.02
N GLU A 72 18.11 0.42 -14.28
CA GLU A 72 19.24 1.12 -14.91
C GLU A 72 19.52 2.45 -14.19
N GLN A 73 18.46 3.20 -13.91
CA GLN A 73 18.52 4.47 -13.19
C GLN A 73 17.84 4.32 -11.82
N LYS A 74 18.51 4.82 -10.79
CA LYS A 74 18.01 4.82 -9.40
C LYS A 74 17.92 6.26 -8.87
N PRO A 75 16.96 7.07 -9.35
CA PRO A 75 16.71 8.40 -8.80
C PRO A 75 16.54 8.36 -7.28
N ALA A 76 16.89 9.46 -6.61
CA ALA A 76 16.86 9.56 -5.14
C ALA A 76 15.48 9.26 -4.53
N PHE A 77 14.40 9.50 -5.27
CA PHE A 77 13.03 9.21 -4.84
C PHE A 77 12.66 7.71 -4.93
N ILE A 78 13.56 6.83 -5.40
CA ILE A 78 13.32 5.38 -5.51
C ILE A 78 14.09 4.61 -4.44
N ARG A 79 13.38 3.76 -3.70
CA ARG A 79 13.95 2.84 -2.71
C ARG A 79 13.71 1.38 -3.09
N ASP A 80 14.60 0.50 -2.63
CA ASP A 80 14.31 -0.93 -2.57
C ASP A 80 13.30 -1.20 -1.44
N TYR A 81 12.18 -1.83 -1.79
CA TYR A 81 11.15 -2.23 -0.82
C TYR A 81 11.09 -3.76 -0.64
N THR A 82 11.98 -4.49 -1.31
CA THR A 82 12.09 -5.95 -1.21
C THR A 82 12.39 -6.44 0.22
N PRO A 83 13.23 -5.77 1.04
CA PRO A 83 13.47 -6.22 2.42
C PRO A 83 12.22 -6.11 3.32
N VAL A 84 11.30 -5.22 2.99
CA VAL A 84 10.10 -4.93 3.80
C VAL A 84 8.88 -5.72 3.31
N ALA A 85 8.82 -6.01 2.00
CA ALA A 85 7.73 -6.75 1.41
C ALA A 85 8.10 -8.22 1.19
N ARG A 86 7.14 -9.13 1.41
CA ARG A 86 7.26 -10.55 1.01
C ARG A 86 7.31 -10.78 -0.51
N GLN A 87 7.45 -9.72 -1.29
CA GLN A 87 7.39 -9.70 -2.75
C GLN A 87 8.38 -8.64 -3.24
N THR A 88 8.89 -8.83 -4.45
CA THR A 88 9.76 -7.85 -5.07
C THR A 88 8.99 -6.58 -5.44
N TRP A 89 9.30 -5.50 -4.73
CA TRP A 89 8.73 -4.18 -4.96
C TRP A 89 9.82 -3.14 -4.89
N ILE A 90 9.69 -2.12 -5.72
CA ILE A 90 10.31 -0.82 -5.50
C ILE A 90 9.25 0.13 -4.97
N GLU A 91 9.67 1.17 -4.27
CA GLU A 91 8.80 2.27 -3.90
C GLU A 91 9.39 3.59 -4.40
N LEU A 92 8.54 4.36 -5.09
CA LEU A 92 8.78 5.77 -5.41
C LEU A 92 8.14 6.59 -4.30
N SER A 93 8.93 7.42 -3.61
CA SER A 93 8.48 8.32 -2.55
C SER A 93 8.67 9.75 -3.01
N ILE A 94 7.66 10.31 -3.66
CA ILE A 94 7.71 11.63 -4.31
C ILE A 94 7.20 12.69 -3.34
N THR A 95 8.01 13.71 -3.10
CA THR A 95 7.68 14.90 -2.31
C THR A 95 7.47 16.11 -3.21
N GLU A 96 6.97 17.21 -2.65
CA GLU A 96 6.81 18.48 -3.37
C GLU A 96 8.15 18.99 -3.94
N ASN A 97 9.23 18.85 -3.17
CA ASN A 97 10.57 19.27 -3.60
C ASN A 97 11.07 18.49 -4.83
N ASP A 98 10.70 17.22 -4.98
CA ASP A 98 11.05 16.43 -6.16
C ASP A 98 10.33 16.95 -7.41
N LEU A 99 9.08 17.40 -7.24
CA LEU A 99 8.27 17.98 -8.30
C LEU A 99 8.82 19.34 -8.75
N LEU A 100 9.19 20.19 -7.80
CA LEU A 100 9.70 21.55 -8.07
C LEU A 100 11.06 21.54 -8.80
N LYS A 101 11.87 20.50 -8.62
CA LYS A 101 13.18 20.37 -9.30
C LYS A 101 13.02 20.13 -10.79
N ASN A 102 12.21 19.15 -11.18
CA ASN A 102 11.93 18.83 -12.57
C ASN A 102 10.71 17.91 -12.72
N GLU A 103 9.52 18.48 -12.74
CA GLU A 103 8.26 17.74 -12.85
C GLU A 103 8.21 16.84 -14.10
N THR A 104 8.68 17.33 -15.25
CA THR A 104 8.60 16.59 -16.52
C THR A 104 9.43 15.31 -16.47
N ILE A 105 10.69 15.40 -16.03
CA ILE A 105 11.56 14.23 -15.89
C ILE A 105 10.98 13.26 -14.84
N LEU A 106 10.48 13.79 -13.71
CA LEU A 106 9.87 12.96 -12.67
C LEU A 106 8.68 12.17 -13.20
N LEU A 107 7.78 12.83 -13.94
CA LEU A 107 6.62 12.19 -14.52
C LEU A 107 7.02 11.15 -15.58
N ASP A 108 7.96 11.47 -16.45
CA ASP A 108 8.43 10.53 -17.49
C ASP A 108 9.04 9.27 -16.88
N VAL A 109 9.95 9.43 -15.91
CA VAL A 109 10.55 8.31 -15.17
C VAL A 109 9.48 7.48 -14.46
N THR A 110 8.54 8.14 -13.77
CA THR A 110 7.46 7.46 -13.04
C THR A 110 6.58 6.64 -13.99
N CYS A 111 6.16 7.23 -15.11
CA CYS A 111 5.35 6.58 -16.14
C CYS A 111 6.09 5.42 -16.80
N ASN A 112 7.37 5.58 -17.12
CA ASN A 112 8.22 4.52 -17.67
C ASN A 112 8.30 3.33 -16.70
N LEU A 113 8.55 3.58 -15.41
CA LEU A 113 8.60 2.50 -14.41
C LEU A 113 7.25 1.82 -14.22
N ILE A 114 6.13 2.56 -14.26
CA ILE A 114 4.79 1.96 -14.24
C ILE A 114 4.60 1.04 -15.45
N LYS A 115 5.01 1.47 -16.64
CA LYS A 115 4.94 0.67 -17.87
C LYS A 115 5.80 -0.59 -17.77
N GLN A 116 7.03 -0.49 -17.26
CA GLN A 116 7.89 -1.65 -17.03
C GLN A 116 7.27 -2.64 -16.04
N SER A 117 6.68 -2.14 -14.94
CA SER A 117 5.97 -2.96 -13.96
C SER A 117 4.79 -3.69 -14.59
N PHE A 118 4.03 -3.00 -15.44
CA PHE A 118 2.94 -3.57 -16.22
C PHE A 118 3.45 -4.67 -17.19
N THR A 119 4.48 -4.39 -17.98
CA THR A 119 5.07 -5.39 -18.88
C THR A 119 5.58 -6.62 -18.12
N ARG A 120 6.15 -6.43 -16.93
CA ARG A 120 6.63 -7.54 -16.10
C ARG A 120 5.49 -8.47 -15.66
N ILE A 121 4.32 -7.94 -15.28
CA ILE A 121 3.18 -8.78 -14.90
C ILE A 121 2.58 -9.56 -16.08
N LEU A 122 2.77 -9.08 -17.30
CA LEU A 122 2.40 -9.81 -18.52
C LEU A 122 3.39 -10.96 -18.78
N LYS A 123 4.69 -10.68 -18.72
CA LYS A 123 5.75 -11.65 -19.02
C LYS A 123 5.90 -12.76 -17.98
N ASN A 124 5.58 -12.49 -16.71
CA ASN A 124 5.73 -13.48 -15.63
C ASN A 124 4.38 -14.07 -15.19
N PRO A 125 3.99 -15.26 -15.67
CA PRO A 125 2.76 -15.94 -15.26
C PRO A 125 2.76 -16.33 -13.78
N THR A 126 3.95 -16.60 -13.22
CA THR A 126 4.18 -17.04 -11.84
C THR A 126 4.02 -15.93 -10.80
N LEU A 127 3.97 -14.66 -11.21
CA LEU A 127 3.64 -13.58 -10.27
C LEU A 127 2.23 -13.82 -9.75
N SER A 128 2.16 -14.13 -8.45
CA SER A 128 0.94 -14.44 -7.74
C SER A 128 -0.17 -13.48 -8.19
N ARG A 129 -1.21 -14.02 -8.82
CA ARG A 129 -2.48 -13.28 -8.91
C ARG A 129 -2.84 -12.91 -7.47
N PHE A 130 -3.35 -11.70 -7.28
CA PHE A 130 -3.99 -11.45 -5.99
C PHE A 130 -5.03 -12.57 -5.83
N PRO A 131 -5.18 -13.16 -4.63
CA PRO A 131 -6.39 -13.91 -4.38
C PRO A 131 -7.51 -12.91 -4.66
N THR A 132 -8.20 -13.11 -5.78
CA THR A 132 -9.59 -12.72 -5.87
C THR A 132 -10.15 -13.36 -4.62
N PHE A 133 -10.50 -12.55 -3.62
CA PHE A 133 -11.38 -13.01 -2.57
C PHE A 133 -12.72 -13.30 -3.29
N GLY A 134 -12.78 -14.35 -4.10
CA GLY A 134 -13.96 -15.19 -4.08
C GLY A 134 -14.13 -15.49 -2.61
N LYS A 135 -15.27 -15.07 -2.06
CA LYS A 135 -15.64 -15.25 -0.66
C LYS A 135 -15.17 -16.66 -0.28
N LYS A 136 -14.00 -16.80 0.35
CA LYS A 136 -13.73 -18.01 1.11
C LYS A 136 -14.84 -17.94 2.13
N ALA A 137 -15.75 -18.90 2.09
CA ALA A 137 -16.74 -19.05 3.15
C ALA A 137 -15.93 -18.99 4.44
N VAL A 138 -16.00 -17.86 5.12
CA VAL A 138 -15.43 -17.73 6.45
C VAL A 138 -16.33 -18.65 7.24
N PRO A 139 -15.83 -19.79 7.74
CA PRO A 139 -16.69 -20.63 8.54
C PRO A 139 -17.15 -19.77 9.72
N GLU A 140 -18.45 -19.76 9.97
CA GLU A 140 -19.16 -18.82 10.87
C GLU A 140 -18.57 -18.71 12.28
N PHE A 141 -17.71 -19.65 12.68
CA PHE A 141 -17.13 -19.72 14.01
C PHE A 141 -15.99 -18.71 14.28
N VAL A 142 -15.40 -18.06 13.27
CA VAL A 142 -14.30 -17.09 13.51
C VAL A 142 -14.80 -15.66 13.37
N ASN A 143 -15.57 -15.22 14.36
CA ASN A 143 -15.68 -13.79 14.65
C ASN A 143 -14.29 -13.32 15.09
N HIS A 144 -13.65 -12.42 14.34
CA HIS A 144 -12.42 -11.76 14.75
C HIS A 144 -12.68 -11.04 16.08
N THR A 145 -12.38 -11.71 17.18
CA THR A 145 -12.58 -11.16 18.52
C THR A 145 -11.59 -10.01 18.66
N LEU A 146 -12.11 -8.80 18.60
CA LEU A 146 -11.38 -7.57 18.93
C LEU A 146 -10.73 -7.79 20.30
N THR A 147 -9.39 -7.73 20.36
CA THR A 147 -8.68 -7.68 21.64
C THR A 147 -9.28 -6.53 22.44
N LYS A 148 -9.87 -6.85 23.59
CA LYS A 148 -10.44 -5.85 24.50
C LYS A 148 -9.45 -5.58 25.61
N PHE A 149 -9.15 -4.31 25.81
CA PHE A 149 -8.38 -3.80 26.93
C PHE A 149 -9.37 -3.12 27.89
N SER A 150 -9.29 -3.45 29.16
CA SER A 150 -10.00 -2.74 30.23
C SER A 150 -8.98 -2.26 31.24
N VAL A 151 -9.07 -1.00 31.63
CA VAL A 151 -8.26 -0.42 32.70
C VAL A 151 -9.23 0.07 33.77
N GLU A 152 -9.04 -0.41 34.99
CA GLU A 152 -9.77 0.03 36.17
C GLU A 152 -8.78 0.62 37.16
N ILE A 153 -9.07 1.82 37.67
CA ILE A 153 -8.21 2.48 38.67
C ILE A 153 -8.94 2.36 40.01
N GLY A 154 -8.31 1.67 40.96
CA GLY A 154 -8.79 1.49 42.32
C GLY A 154 -8.61 2.75 43.16
N THR A 155 -9.44 2.89 44.19
CA THR A 155 -9.40 4.03 45.14
C THR A 155 -8.25 3.93 46.15
N ASP A 156 -7.52 2.81 46.14
CA ASP A 156 -6.32 2.53 46.93
C ASP A 156 -5.02 2.95 46.23
N GLY A 157 -5.12 3.58 45.06
CA GLY A 157 -3.98 4.07 44.28
C GLY A 157 -3.38 3.05 43.33
N PHE A 158 -3.96 1.85 43.22
CA PHE A 158 -3.53 0.82 42.27
C PHE A 158 -4.42 0.80 41.01
N CYS A 159 -3.91 0.28 39.90
CA CYS A 159 -4.69 0.07 38.68
C CYS A 159 -4.63 -1.38 38.20
N ASN A 160 -5.76 -1.87 37.70
CA ASN A 160 -5.92 -3.19 37.11
C ASN A 160 -6.04 -3.07 35.59
N LEU A 161 -5.12 -3.72 34.87
CA LEU A 161 -5.17 -3.85 33.41
C LEU A 161 -5.65 -5.26 33.03
N GLY A 162 -6.86 -5.37 32.51
CA GLY A 162 -7.42 -6.59 31.96
C GLY A 162 -7.21 -6.67 30.45
N ILE A 163 -6.62 -7.76 29.96
CA ILE A 163 -6.45 -8.00 28.52
C ILE A 163 -7.19 -9.29 28.15
N ARG A 164 -8.18 -9.18 27.27
CA ARG A 164 -8.89 -10.36 26.74
C ARG A 164 -8.42 -10.66 25.32
N VAL A 165 -7.68 -11.75 25.18
CA VAL A 165 -7.16 -12.25 23.91
C VAL A 165 -7.69 -13.63 23.59
N HIS A 166 -7.90 -13.89 22.31
CA HIS A 166 -8.27 -15.23 21.84
C HIS A 166 -7.12 -16.22 22.13
N LYS A 167 -7.45 -17.46 22.52
CA LYS A 167 -6.48 -18.48 22.96
C LYS A 167 -5.33 -18.69 21.97
N SER A 168 -5.61 -18.65 20.66
CA SER A 168 -4.59 -18.82 19.60
C SER A 168 -3.57 -17.68 19.48
N GLN A 169 -3.82 -16.53 20.12
CA GLN A 169 -2.92 -15.38 20.11
C GLN A 169 -2.21 -15.16 21.46
N LEU A 170 -2.58 -15.94 22.49
CA LEU A 170 -2.10 -15.76 23.86
C LEU A 170 -0.57 -15.78 23.94
N THR A 171 0.08 -16.78 23.35
CA THR A 171 1.55 -16.94 23.42
C THR A 171 2.28 -15.73 22.85
N LYS A 172 1.86 -15.25 21.67
CA LYS A 172 2.49 -14.09 20.99
C LYS A 172 2.26 -12.77 21.72
N VAL A 173 1.16 -12.67 22.46
CA VAL A 173 0.85 -11.46 23.24
C VAL A 173 1.64 -11.48 24.55
N LEU A 174 1.68 -12.62 25.25
CA LEU A 174 2.46 -12.77 26.48
C LEU A 174 3.96 -12.51 26.25
N GLU A 175 4.53 -13.04 25.17
CA GLU A 175 5.94 -12.78 24.79
C GLU A 175 6.28 -11.29 24.64
N LYS A 176 5.29 -10.43 24.34
CA LYS A 176 5.51 -8.98 24.20
C LYS A 176 5.34 -8.19 25.49
N PHE A 177 4.70 -8.77 26.50
CA PHE A 177 4.48 -8.13 27.80
C PHE A 177 5.52 -8.55 28.85
N LEU A 178 6.20 -9.68 28.64
CA LEU A 178 7.22 -10.24 29.54
C LEU A 178 8.67 -9.89 29.15
N VAL A 179 8.85 -8.99 28.18
CA VAL A 179 10.13 -8.41 27.76
C VAL A 179 10.13 -6.94 28.13
#